data_AF-A0A7V2W6A2-F1
#
_entry.id   AF-A0A7V2W6A2-F1
#
_cell.length_a   1.000
_cell.length_b   1.000
_cell.length_c   1.000
_cell.angle_alpha   90.00
_cell.angle_beta   90.00
_cell.angle_gamma   90.00
#
_symmetry.space_group_name_H-M   'P 1'
#
loop_
_entity.id
_entity.type
_entity.pdbx_description
1 polymer ?
#
loop_
_entity_poly.entity_id
_entity_poly.type
_entity_poly.pdbx_seq_one_letter_code
_entity_poly.pdbx_strand_id
1 'polypeptide(L)' 'MRRRGKKFDYAEGKYYFTIKTSPNNITMSRNTKEEAHQVFIQYFQLGKTMEWLGRWGGKKFAETTPPIKKEASK' A
#
# COMPACT_ATOMS: atom_id res chain seq x y z
N MET A 1 -27.34 0.14 18.68
CA MET A 1 -26.24 1.07 18.31
C MET A 1 -25.60 0.59 17.00
N ARG A 2 -25.99 1.14 15.84
CA ARG A 2 -25.44 0.73 14.54
C ARG A 2 -23.98 1.19 14.46
N ARG A 3 -23.02 0.26 14.54
CA ARG A 3 -21.64 0.52 14.13
C ARG A 3 -21.70 0.93 12.66
N ARG A 4 -21.60 2.23 12.36
CA ARG A 4 -21.35 2.72 11.01
C ARG A 4 -20.02 2.10 10.60
N GLY A 5 -20.07 0.99 9.87
CA GLY A 5 -18.90 0.46 9.17
C GLY A 5 -18.40 1.59 8.30
N LYS A 6 -17.24 2.15 8.64
CA LYS A 6 -16.57 3.12 7.77
C LYS A 6 -16.39 2.41 6.43
N LYS A 7 -17.14 2.85 5.42
CA LYS A 7 -16.88 2.43 4.05
C LYS A 7 -15.44 2.85 3.77
N PHE A 8 -14.61 1.89 3.46
CA PHE A 8 -13.20 2.12 3.16
C PHE A 8 -13.14 2.64 1.73
N ASP A 9 -13.62 3.87 1.52
CA ASP A 9 -13.56 4.53 0.23
C ASP A 9 -12.10 4.93 0.00
N TYR A 10 -11.47 4.29 -0.98
CA TYR A 10 -10.14 4.68 -1.44
C TYR A 10 -10.23 6.10 -2.02
N ALA A 11 -9.43 7.01 -1.47
CA ALA A 11 -9.34 8.38 -1.94
C ALA A 11 -8.57 8.41 -3.26
N GLU A 12 -9.14 9.07 -4.26
CA GLU A 12 -8.48 9.25 -5.56
C GLU A 12 -7.17 10.03 -5.41
N GLY A 13 -6.18 9.64 -6.21
CA GLY A 13 -4.88 10.26 -6.26
C GLY A 13 -3.90 9.76 -5.20
N LYS A 14 -4.33 8.92 -4.24
CA LYS A 14 -3.46 8.37 -3.19
C LYS A 14 -2.84 7.03 -3.58
N TYR A 15 -1.64 6.78 -3.08
CA TYR A 15 -0.92 5.53 -3.22
C TYR A 15 -1.25 4.59 -2.07
N TYR A 16 -1.58 3.35 -2.40
CA TYR A 16 -1.96 2.33 -1.44
C TYR A 16 -0.97 1.16 -1.47
N PHE A 17 -0.67 0.66 -0.28
CA PHE A 17 0.09 -0.57 -0.10
C PHE A 17 -0.36 -1.24 1.20
N THR A 18 -0.28 -2.57 1.21
CA THR A 18 -0.72 -3.39 2.32
C THR A 18 0.45 -4.16 2.88
N ILE A 19 0.69 -4.02 4.17
CA ILE A 19 1.70 -4.75 4.90
C ILE A 19 1.00 -5.98 5.50
N LYS A 20 1.38 -7.18 5.03
CA LYS A 20 0.91 -8.45 5.58
C LYS A 20 1.63 -8.70 6.89
N THR A 21 0.99 -8.32 7.99
CA THR A 21 1.44 -8.60 9.35
C THR A 21 0.42 -9.55 9.98
N SER A 22 0.88 -10.63 10.59
CA SER A 22 0.00 -11.47 11.43
C SER A 22 -0.16 -10.78 12.80
N PRO A 23 -1.38 -10.62 13.35
CA PRO A 23 -2.66 -11.20 12.92
C PRO A 23 -3.51 -10.33 11.97
N ASN A 24 -3.17 -9.06 11.76
CA ASN A 24 -3.96 -8.13 10.93
C ASN A 24 -3.12 -7.42 9.87
N ASN A 25 -3.60 -7.47 8.63
CA ASN A 25 -3.02 -6.73 7.51
C ASN A 25 -3.21 -5.22 7.70
N ILE A 26 -2.15 -4.46 7.53
CA ILE A 26 -2.17 -3.00 7.67
C ILE A 26 -2.17 -2.39 6.27
N THR A 27 -3.27 -1.76 5.88
CA THR A 27 -3.33 -1.01 4.62
C THR A 27 -3.01 0.45 4.89
N MET A 28 -1.97 0.96 4.23
CA MET A 28 -1.53 2.35 4.34
C MET A 28 -1.78 3.07 3.03
N SER A 29 -2.18 4.34 3.16
CA SER A 29 -2.38 5.26 2.04
C SER A 29 -1.46 6.47 2.20
N ARG A 30 -0.84 6.92 1.11
CA ARG A 30 0.02 8.11 1.08
C ARG A 30 -0.40 9.05 -0.05
N ASN A 31 -0.17 10.34 0.15
CA ASN A 31 -0.58 11.37 -0.81
C ASN A 31 0.43 11.47 -1.96
N THR A 32 1.72 11.37 -1.66
CA THR A 32 2.79 11.45 -2.65
C THR A 32 3.40 10.09 -2.94
N LYS A 33 3.97 9.96 -4.14
CA LYS A 33 4.68 8.75 -4.59
C LYS A 33 5.95 8.54 -3.78
N GLU A 34 6.69 9.62 -3.52
CA GLU A 34 7.97 9.58 -2.81
C GLU A 34 7.78 9.11 -1.37
N GLU A 35 6.81 9.65 -0.64
CA GLU A 35 6.50 9.18 0.73
C GLU A 35 6.06 7.72 0.73
N ALA A 36 5.22 7.33 -0.23
CA ALA A 36 4.79 5.94 -0.36
C ALA A 36 5.98 5.01 -0.61
N HIS A 37 6.91 5.42 -1.45
CA HIS A 37 8.13 4.67 -1.75
C HIS A 37 9.05 4.58 -0.54
N GLN A 38 9.32 5.69 0.15
CA GLN A 38 10.18 5.69 1.33
C GLN A 38 9.65 4.76 2.41
N VAL A 39 8.35 4.85 2.71
CA VAL A 39 7.72 3.99 3.70
C VAL A 39 7.74 2.53 3.27
N PHE A 40 7.46 2.26 1.99
CA PHE A 40 7.55 0.90 1.44
C PHE A 40 8.97 0.34 1.59
N ILE A 41 10.01 1.11 1.24
CA ILE A 41 11.42 0.70 1.37
C ILE A 41 11.78 0.44 2.84
N GLN A 42 11.37 1.28 3.77
CA GLN A 42 11.63 1.05 5.20
C GLN A 42 11.01 -0.29 5.66
N TYR A 43 9.76 -0.56 5.30
CA TYR A 43 9.13 -1.83 5.65
C TYR A 43 9.73 -3.03 4.89
N PHE A 44 10.24 -2.84 3.69
CA PHE A 44 10.99 -3.85 2.95
C PHE A 44 12.27 -4.24 3.67
N GLN A 45 13.04 -3.24 4.09
CA GLN A 45 14.31 -3.43 4.80
C GLN A 45 14.10 -4.12 6.15
N LEU A 46 12.95 -3.89 6.78
CA LEU A 46 12.53 -4.61 7.99
C LEU A 46 12.15 -6.07 7.74
N GLY A 47 12.22 -6.56 6.49
CA GLY A 47 11.89 -7.94 6.12
C GLY A 47 10.39 -8.25 6.18
N LYS A 48 9.53 -7.23 6.26
CA LYS A 48 8.08 -7.46 6.30
C LYS A 48 7.55 -7.81 4.92
N THR A 49 6.59 -8.73 4.89
CA THR A 49 5.85 -9.02 3.66
C THR A 49 4.87 -7.89 3.40
N MET A 50 4.97 -7.27 2.24
CA MET A 50 4.09 -6.18 1.85
C MET A 50 3.77 -6.26 0.37
N GLU A 51 2.62 -5.70 0.03
CA GLU A 51 1.96 -5.80 -1.26
C GLU A 51 1.66 -4.37 -1.74
N TRP A 52 2.28 -3.99 -2.83
CA TRP A 52 2.05 -2.68 -3.43
C TRP A 52 0.78 -2.75 -4.28
N LEU A 53 -0.24 -1.97 -3.91
CA LEU A 53 -1.51 -1.92 -4.66
C LEU A 53 -1.43 -0.87 -5.79
N GLY A 54 -0.68 0.21 -5.59
CA GLY A 54 -0.56 1.31 -6.54
C GLY A 54 -1.43 2.51 -6.18
N ARG A 55 -1.51 3.45 -7.11
CA ARG A 55 -2.29 4.69 -6.98
C ARG A 55 -3.76 4.44 -7.29
N TRP A 56 -4.65 4.81 -6.39
CA TRP A 56 -6.08 4.76 -6.66
C TRP A 56 -6.49 5.90 -7.60
N GLY A 57 -6.97 5.57 -8.79
CA GLY A 57 -7.50 6.54 -9.77
C GLY A 57 -9.03 6.67 -9.73
N GLY A 58 -9.67 6.42 -8.59
CA GLY A 58 -11.13 6.55 -8.43
C GLY A 58 -11.94 5.31 -8.86
N LYS A 59 -11.46 4.57 -9.87
CA LYS A 59 -12.15 3.36 -10.37
C LYS A 59 -11.27 2.10 -10.36
N LYS A 60 -9.96 2.27 -10.53
CA LYS A 60 -8.96 1.19 -10.59
C LYS A 60 -7.65 1.68 -9.98
N PHE A 61 -6.80 0.74 -9.57
CA PHE A 61 -5.41 1.03 -9.25
C PHE A 61 -4.61 1.24 -10.53
N ALA A 62 -4.01 2.42 -10.66
CA ALA A 62 -2.99 2.76 -11.64
C ALA A 62 -1.62 2.73 -10.96
N GLU A 63 -0.51 2.70 -11.71
CA GLU A 63 0.85 2.70 -11.13
C GLU A 63 1.09 1.55 -10.10
N THR A 64 0.68 0.33 -10.48
CA THR A 64 0.94 -0.91 -9.72
C THR A 64 2.42 -1.32 -9.73
N THR A 65 3.31 -0.50 -10.29
CA THR A 65 4.75 -0.74 -10.32
C THR A 65 5.34 -0.42 -8.94
N PRO A 66 5.82 -1.43 -8.18
CA PRO A 66 6.48 -1.15 -6.91
C PRO A 66 7.81 -0.43 -7.15
N PRO A 67 8.23 0.46 -6.24
CA PRO A 67 9.54 1.13 -6.31
C PRO A 67 10.72 0.18 -6.19
N ILE A 68 10.48 -1.01 -5.65
CA ILE A 68 11.48 -2.05 -5.47
C ILE A 68 11.04 -3.20 -6.37
N LYS A 69 11.80 -3.45 -7.44
CA LYS A 69 11.74 -4.74 -8.09
C LYS A 69 12.21 -5.73 -7.03
N LYS A 70 11.36 -6.68 -6.63
CA LYS A 70 11.86 -7.94 -6.10
C LYS A 70 12.68 -8.54 -7.24
N GLU A 71 13.97 -8.22 -7.29
CA GLU A 71 14.92 -8.96 -8.09
C GLU A 71 15.04 -10.31 -7.37
N ALA A 72 14.13 -11.22 -7.74
CA ALA A 72 14.27 -12.62 -7.45
C ALA A 72 15.46 -13.11 -8.27
N SER A 73 16.63 -13.12 -7.63
CA SER A 73 17.84 -13.79 -8.09
C SER A 73 18.69 -14.01 -6.85
N LYS A 74 19.09 -15.20 -6.43
CA LYS A 74 18.82 -16.59 -6.81
C LYS A 74 19.30 -17.41 -5.62
#